data_AF-A0A7J6F2G6-F1
#
_entry.id   AF-A0A7J6F2G6-F1
#
_cell.length_a   1.000
_cell.length_b   1.000
_cell.length_c   1.000
_cell.angle_alpha   90.00
_cell.angle_beta   90.00
_cell.angle_gamma   90.00
#
_symmetry.space_group_name_H-M   'P 1'
#
loop_
_entity.id
_entity.type
_entity.pdbx_description
1 polymer ?
#
loop_
_entity_poly.entity_id
_entity_poly.type
_entity_poly.pdbx_seq_one_letter_code
_entity_poly.pdbx_strand_id
1 'polypeptide(L)'
;MSTIISKMDGVSSNSSKRAYVTFLAGNGDYVKGVVGLAKGLRKVKSAYPLVVAILDDVPEEHRQILRSQGCIVRLIDPVYPPNNTQTQFAMAYYVINYSKLRIWGFEEYEKMVYLDGDIQVFENIDHLFEWPNGYFYAVMDCFCEKVWNFSTQYKIGYCQQCPERVPWPAESGSPPPLYFNAGMFVSEPSLVTYHNLMEALETTPPTAFAEQDFLNMFFKDIYKPIPNVYNLVLAMLWRHPENVDFDNIKVAHYCAAKSKDRSLGDSQERKRT
;
A
#
# COMPACT_ATOMS: atom_id res chain seq x y z
N MET A 1 15.96 -11.59 60.52
CA MET A 1 16.09 -10.87 59.24
C MET A 1 16.49 -11.87 58.16
N SER A 2 15.54 -12.34 57.35
CA SER A 2 15.87 -12.96 56.06
C SER A 2 14.71 -12.65 55.11
N THR A 3 14.92 -11.62 54.29
CA THR A 3 13.96 -11.13 53.31
C THR A 3 14.20 -11.88 52.01
N ILE A 4 13.23 -12.72 51.62
CA ILE A 4 13.22 -13.37 50.32
C ILE A 4 12.77 -12.32 49.30
N ILE A 5 13.72 -11.80 48.52
CA ILE A 5 13.44 -10.96 47.36
C ILE A 5 13.12 -11.90 46.20
N SER A 6 11.84 -11.96 45.84
CA SER A 6 11.38 -12.56 44.58
C SER A 6 11.92 -11.73 43.41
N LYS A 7 12.80 -12.33 42.59
CA LYS A 7 13.17 -11.78 41.29
C LYS A 7 11.91 -11.72 40.42
N MET A 8 11.54 -10.51 40.00
CA MET A 8 10.65 -10.31 38.86
C MET A 8 11.41 -10.77 37.61
N ASP A 9 10.91 -11.81 36.97
CA ASP A 9 11.35 -12.20 35.63
C ASP A 9 10.95 -11.08 34.67
N GLY A 10 11.96 -10.37 34.16
CA GLY A 10 11.80 -9.41 33.08
C GLY A 10 11.36 -10.16 31.83
N VAL A 11 10.11 -9.95 31.42
CA VAL A 11 9.69 -10.22 30.05
C VAL A 11 10.50 -9.29 29.15
N SER A 12 11.57 -9.80 28.54
CA SER A 12 12.19 -9.14 27.41
C SER A 12 11.18 -9.18 26.26
N SER A 13 10.38 -8.13 26.10
CA SER A 13 9.68 -7.90 24.86
C SER A 13 10.76 -7.66 23.81
N ASN A 14 11.11 -8.71 23.06
CA ASN A 14 11.88 -8.56 21.85
C ASN A 14 10.96 -7.85 20.85
N SER A 15 10.82 -6.52 20.99
CA SER A 15 10.03 -5.71 20.08
C SER A 15 10.67 -5.88 18.72
N SER A 16 10.01 -6.64 17.85
CA SER A 16 10.49 -6.81 16.49
C SER A 16 10.69 -5.41 15.90
N LYS A 17 11.91 -5.11 15.47
CA LYS A 17 12.24 -3.86 14.77
C LYS A 17 11.70 -3.83 13.33
N ARG A 18 10.72 -4.66 13.02
CA ARG A 18 10.12 -4.83 11.71
C ARG A 18 8.63 -5.02 11.87
N ALA A 19 7.86 -4.39 11.00
CA ALA A 19 6.41 -4.45 11.04
C ALA A 19 5.80 -4.40 9.64
N TYR A 20 4.65 -5.05 9.51
CA TYR A 20 3.71 -4.70 8.45
C TYR A 20 2.99 -3.41 8.86
N VAL A 21 2.74 -2.53 7.89
CA VAL A 21 2.05 -1.26 8.13
C VAL A 21 0.90 -1.10 7.13
N THR A 22 -0.24 -0.64 7.61
CA THR A 22 -1.38 -0.24 6.78
C THR A 22 -1.92 1.10 7.26
N PHE A 23 -2.64 1.81 6.41
CA PHE A 23 -3.32 3.07 6.75
C PHE A 23 -4.84 2.90 6.72
N LEU A 24 -5.54 3.55 7.67
CA LEU A 24 -6.99 3.59 7.73
C LEU A 24 -7.46 4.99 8.13
N ALA A 25 -8.45 5.51 7.42
CA ALA A 25 -9.12 6.77 7.74
C ALA A 25 -10.63 6.63 7.52
N GLY A 26 -11.38 7.53 8.17
CA GLY A 26 -12.83 7.60 8.08
C GLY A 26 -13.58 6.51 8.85
N ASN A 27 -14.90 6.57 8.73
CA ASN A 27 -15.86 5.72 9.44
C ASN A 27 -16.54 4.67 8.56
N GLY A 28 -16.02 4.44 7.35
CA GLY A 28 -16.58 3.49 6.40
C GLY A 28 -16.09 2.04 6.59
N ASP A 29 -16.44 1.20 5.62
CA ASP A 29 -16.19 -0.25 5.64
C ASP A 29 -14.73 -0.67 5.42
N TYR A 30 -13.82 0.28 5.19
CA TYR A 30 -12.39 -0.03 4.98
C TYR A 30 -11.75 -0.78 6.16
N VAL A 31 -12.30 -0.64 7.37
CA VAL A 31 -11.89 -1.46 8.53
C VAL A 31 -12.04 -2.96 8.27
N LYS A 32 -13.06 -3.38 7.51
CA LYS A 32 -13.28 -4.80 7.16
C LYS A 32 -12.13 -5.35 6.31
N GLY A 33 -11.59 -4.53 5.40
CA GLY A 33 -10.41 -4.86 4.62
C GLY A 33 -9.18 -5.05 5.51
N VAL A 34 -8.91 -4.10 6.42
CA VAL A 34 -7.79 -4.19 7.38
C VAL A 34 -7.92 -5.42 8.29
N VAL A 35 -9.13 -5.77 8.72
CA VAL A 35 -9.40 -7.01 9.45
C VAL A 35 -9.09 -8.26 8.61
N GLY A 36 -9.42 -8.23 7.31
CA GLY A 36 -9.05 -9.27 6.35
C GLY A 36 -7.53 -9.43 6.20
N LEU A 37 -6.82 -8.30 6.06
CA LEU A 37 -5.36 -8.25 6.03
C LEU A 37 -4.74 -8.86 7.30
N ALA A 38 -5.19 -8.43 8.48
CA ALA A 38 -4.71 -8.96 9.76
C ALA A 38 -4.94 -10.48 9.87
N LYS A 39 -6.11 -10.97 9.45
CA LYS A 39 -6.41 -12.40 9.38
C LYS A 39 -5.52 -13.14 8.39
N GLY A 40 -5.21 -12.52 7.25
CA GLY A 40 -4.28 -13.04 6.24
C GLY A 40 -2.89 -13.27 6.81
N LEU A 41 -2.29 -12.22 7.37
CA LEU A 41 -0.97 -12.28 8.01
C LEU A 41 -0.92 -13.35 9.13
N ARG A 42 -1.97 -13.43 9.96
CA ARG A 42 -2.07 -14.48 10.98
C ARG A 42 -2.18 -15.88 10.39
N LYS A 43 -2.97 -16.07 9.32
CA LYS A 43 -3.15 -17.37 8.65
C LYS A 43 -1.83 -17.89 8.10
N VAL A 44 -1.01 -17.00 7.53
CA VAL A 44 0.32 -17.34 7.00
C VAL A 44 1.42 -17.34 8.06
N LYS A 45 1.03 -17.19 9.33
CA LYS A 45 1.92 -17.24 10.50
C LYS A 45 3.07 -16.23 10.40
N SER A 46 2.76 -15.01 9.95
CA SER A 46 3.71 -13.90 10.02
C SER A 46 4.28 -13.77 11.44
N ALA A 47 5.60 -13.61 11.53
CA ALA A 47 6.28 -13.35 12.81
C ALA A 47 6.15 -11.88 13.25
N TYR A 48 5.71 -10.99 12.36
CA TYR A 48 5.75 -9.55 12.52
C TYR A 48 4.37 -8.94 12.78
N PRO A 49 4.29 -7.91 13.64
CA PRO A 49 3.04 -7.25 13.96
C PRO A 49 2.49 -6.48 12.74
N LEU A 50 1.18 -6.23 12.76
CA LEU A 50 0.52 -5.26 11.88
C LEU A 50 0.25 -3.97 12.63
N VAL A 51 0.91 -2.89 12.20
CA VAL A 51 0.66 -1.52 12.66
C VAL A 51 -0.38 -0.88 11.75
N VAL A 52 -1.45 -0.36 12.33
CA VAL A 52 -2.49 0.38 11.61
C VAL A 52 -2.33 1.85 11.96
N ALA A 53 -1.77 2.62 11.04
CA ALA A 53 -1.76 4.07 11.12
C ALA A 53 -3.19 4.59 10.88
N ILE A 54 -3.74 5.33 11.85
CA ILE A 54 -5.10 5.85 11.79
C ILE A 54 -5.14 7.36 11.88
N LEU A 55 -6.16 7.97 11.27
CA LEU A 55 -6.55 9.34 11.58
C LEU A 55 -7.59 9.37 12.72
N ASP A 56 -7.80 10.55 13.28
CA ASP A 56 -8.71 10.72 14.42
C ASP A 56 -10.19 10.49 14.06
N ASP A 57 -10.54 10.59 12.79
CA ASP A 57 -11.88 10.35 12.28
C ASP A 57 -12.30 8.86 12.27
N VAL A 58 -11.37 7.94 12.56
CA VAL A 58 -11.67 6.51 12.72
C VAL A 58 -12.40 6.30 14.05
N PRO A 59 -13.65 5.78 14.06
CA PRO A 59 -14.44 5.58 15.28
C PRO A 59 -13.77 4.64 16.28
N GLU A 60 -13.97 4.88 17.59
CA GLU A 60 -13.39 4.03 18.64
C GLU A 60 -13.83 2.56 18.51
N GLU A 61 -15.05 2.29 18.03
CA GLU A 61 -15.51 0.93 17.71
C GLU A 61 -14.58 0.23 16.70
N HIS A 62 -14.20 0.92 15.61
CA HIS A 62 -13.26 0.38 14.63
C HIS A 62 -11.88 0.17 15.25
N ARG A 63 -11.41 1.10 16.09
CA ARG A 63 -10.13 0.97 16.81
C ARG A 63 -10.13 -0.24 17.73
N GLN A 64 -11.22 -0.50 18.45
CA GLN A 64 -11.41 -1.69 19.30
C GLN A 64 -11.42 -2.98 18.49
N ILE A 65 -12.12 -3.00 17.36
CA ILE A 65 -12.12 -4.14 16.43
C ILE A 65 -10.68 -4.47 16.00
N LEU A 66 -9.91 -3.46 15.58
CA LEU A 66 -8.51 -3.66 15.15
C LEU A 66 -7.62 -4.18 16.29
N ARG A 67 -7.71 -3.60 17.50
CA ARG A 67 -6.98 -4.10 18.67
C ARG A 67 -7.37 -5.55 19.00
N SER A 68 -8.66 -5.91 18.89
CA SER A 68 -9.12 -7.29 19.09
C SER A 68 -8.54 -8.29 18.07
N GLN A 69 -8.15 -7.82 16.89
CA GLN A 69 -7.46 -8.64 15.88
C GLN A 69 -5.96 -8.79 16.14
N GLY A 70 -5.42 -8.13 17.17
CA GLY A 70 -3.99 -8.11 17.50
C GLY A 70 -3.21 -7.00 16.77
N CYS A 71 -3.90 -6.04 16.15
CA CYS A 71 -3.23 -4.92 15.48
C CYS A 71 -2.73 -3.88 16.49
N ILE A 72 -1.59 -3.28 16.19
CA ILE A 72 -1.08 -2.09 16.89
C ILE A 72 -1.72 -0.87 16.25
N VAL A 73 -2.63 -0.19 16.94
CA VAL A 73 -3.30 1.02 16.42
C VAL A 73 -2.47 2.25 16.78
N ARG A 74 -2.01 3.01 15.78
CA ARG A 74 -1.19 4.21 15.95
C ARG A 74 -1.88 5.42 15.35
N LEU A 75 -2.20 6.41 16.17
CA LEU A 75 -2.73 7.69 15.70
C LEU A 75 -1.63 8.48 14.99
N ILE A 76 -1.96 9.08 13.84
CA ILE A 76 -1.09 9.97 13.07
C ILE A 76 -1.84 11.25 12.70
N ASP A 77 -1.09 12.32 12.49
CA ASP A 77 -1.66 13.58 12.01
C ASP A 77 -1.92 13.53 10.51
N PRO A 78 -3.05 14.08 10.03
CA PRO A 78 -3.32 14.14 8.61
C PRO A 78 -2.24 14.95 7.86
N VAL A 79 -2.03 14.59 6.60
CA VAL A 79 -1.17 15.32 5.67
C VAL A 79 -2.05 15.77 4.51
N TYR A 80 -1.99 17.06 4.20
CA TYR A 80 -2.66 17.63 3.05
C TYR A 80 -1.59 18.24 2.14
N PRO A 81 -1.63 17.98 0.82
CA PRO A 81 -0.78 18.70 -0.09
C PRO A 81 -1.17 20.19 -0.11
N PRO A 82 -0.30 21.09 -0.59
CA PRO A 82 -0.60 22.50 -0.71
C PRO A 82 -1.91 22.74 -1.46
N ASN A 83 -2.71 23.70 -0.97
CA ASN A 83 -3.97 24.08 -1.62
C ASN A 83 -3.70 24.60 -3.03
N ASN A 84 -3.99 23.78 -4.03
CA ASN A 84 -4.09 24.22 -5.41
C ASN A 84 -5.54 24.05 -5.85
N THR A 85 -6.23 25.17 -6.05
CA THR A 85 -7.67 25.30 -6.33
C THR A 85 -8.14 24.64 -7.64
N GLN A 86 -7.25 23.94 -8.36
CA GLN A 86 -7.51 23.37 -9.69
C GLN A 86 -7.33 21.84 -9.79
N THR A 87 -6.86 21.13 -8.76
CA THR A 87 -6.60 19.69 -8.92
C THR A 87 -7.87 18.86 -8.74
N GLN A 88 -8.32 18.22 -9.83
CA GLN A 88 -9.29 17.13 -9.76
C GLN A 88 -8.53 15.81 -9.51
N PHE A 89 -8.55 15.32 -8.28
CA PHE A 89 -8.06 13.97 -7.98
C PHE A 89 -8.90 12.94 -8.72
N ALA A 90 -8.31 11.81 -9.12
CA ALA A 90 -9.08 10.74 -9.76
C ALA A 90 -10.20 10.24 -8.83
N MET A 91 -10.03 10.30 -7.50
CA MET A 91 -11.07 10.07 -6.50
C MET A 91 -10.97 11.10 -5.37
N ALA A 92 -12.11 11.59 -4.86
CA ALA A 92 -12.17 12.63 -3.83
C ALA A 92 -11.43 12.28 -2.52
N TYR A 93 -11.32 10.99 -2.18
CA TYR A 93 -10.64 10.54 -0.96
C TYR A 93 -9.11 10.42 -1.14
N TYR A 94 -8.54 10.51 -2.34
CA TYR A 94 -7.10 10.33 -2.54
C TYR A 94 -6.23 11.38 -1.84
N VAL A 95 -6.78 12.56 -1.52
CA VAL A 95 -6.11 13.57 -0.69
C VAL A 95 -5.67 12.98 0.65
N ILE A 96 -6.50 12.13 1.25
CA ILE A 96 -6.23 11.57 2.58
C ILE A 96 -5.04 10.62 2.56
N ASN A 97 -4.72 10.04 1.41
CA ASN A 97 -3.65 9.07 1.26
C ASN A 97 -2.26 9.70 1.41
N TYR A 98 -2.10 11.02 1.25
CA TYR A 98 -0.84 11.69 1.61
C TYR A 98 -0.49 11.49 3.09
N SER A 99 -1.48 11.20 3.95
CA SER A 99 -1.24 10.86 5.36
C SER A 99 -0.43 9.56 5.52
N LYS A 100 -0.38 8.69 4.49
CA LYS A 100 0.53 7.52 4.46
C LYS A 100 1.99 7.94 4.66
N LEU A 101 2.38 9.16 4.24
CA LEU A 101 3.76 9.63 4.39
C LEU A 101 4.23 9.72 5.85
N ARG A 102 3.31 9.78 6.82
CA ARG A 102 3.65 9.78 8.26
C ARG A 102 4.34 8.50 8.70
N ILE A 103 4.19 7.39 7.99
CA ILE A 103 4.80 6.11 8.38
C ILE A 103 6.34 6.17 8.34
N TRP A 104 6.95 7.05 7.53
CA TRP A 104 8.40 7.23 7.53
C TRP A 104 8.96 7.78 8.85
N GLY A 105 8.10 8.35 9.71
CA GLY A 105 8.45 8.76 11.07
C GLY A 105 8.36 7.65 12.13
N PHE A 106 8.12 6.38 11.73
CA PHE A 106 8.02 5.27 12.67
C PHE A 106 9.41 4.69 12.99
N GLU A 107 10.27 5.51 13.61
CA GLU A 107 11.69 5.19 13.89
C GLU A 107 11.90 4.02 14.87
N GLU A 108 10.85 3.53 15.53
CA GLU A 108 10.96 2.31 16.33
C GLU A 108 11.14 1.04 15.47
N TYR A 109 10.92 1.14 14.15
CA TYR A 109 11.18 0.06 13.19
C TYR A 109 12.42 0.38 12.34
N GLU A 110 13.15 -0.64 11.94
CA GLU A 110 14.29 -0.57 11.02
C GLU A 110 13.88 -0.86 9.57
N LYS A 111 12.76 -1.57 9.36
CA LYS A 111 12.19 -1.84 8.04
C LYS A 111 10.71 -2.16 8.12
N MET A 112 9.96 -1.67 7.14
CA MET A 112 8.51 -1.86 7.07
C MET A 112 8.10 -2.47 5.73
N VAL A 113 7.06 -3.28 5.75
CA VAL A 113 6.31 -3.69 4.56
C VAL A 113 4.95 -3.01 4.63
N TYR A 114 4.73 -2.02 3.79
CA TYR A 114 3.43 -1.37 3.67
C TYR A 114 2.49 -2.22 2.82
N LEU A 115 1.24 -2.36 3.27
CA LEU A 115 0.15 -3.03 2.56
C LEU A 115 -1.12 -2.18 2.72
N ASP A 116 -1.75 -1.80 1.62
CA ASP A 116 -3.04 -1.13 1.64
C ASP A 116 -4.12 -1.99 2.33
N GLY A 117 -5.12 -1.33 2.92
CA GLY A 117 -6.20 -2.00 3.64
C GLY A 117 -7.09 -2.90 2.78
N ASP A 118 -7.00 -2.82 1.44
CA ASP A 118 -7.69 -3.71 0.49
C ASP A 118 -6.76 -4.77 -0.14
N ILE A 119 -5.66 -5.10 0.54
CA ILE A 119 -4.77 -6.22 0.23
C ILE A 119 -5.09 -7.47 1.06
N GLN A 120 -5.01 -8.64 0.43
CA GLN A 120 -5.05 -9.94 1.10
C GLN A 120 -3.73 -10.69 0.92
N VAL A 121 -3.19 -11.19 2.02
CA VAL A 121 -2.01 -12.07 2.04
C VAL A 121 -2.44 -13.53 2.10
N PHE A 122 -1.88 -14.36 1.21
CA PHE A 122 -2.16 -15.79 1.04
C PHE A 122 -0.96 -16.68 1.39
N GLU A 123 0.25 -16.16 1.23
CA GLU A 123 1.49 -16.83 1.67
C GLU A 123 2.35 -15.92 2.55
N ASN A 124 3.24 -16.52 3.34
CA ASN A 124 4.14 -15.74 4.18
C ASN A 124 5.15 -14.98 3.31
N ILE A 125 5.29 -13.68 3.58
CA ILE A 125 6.18 -12.75 2.87
C ILE A 125 7.18 -12.09 3.82
N ASP A 126 7.47 -12.71 4.96
CA ASP A 126 8.39 -12.19 5.98
C ASP A 126 9.83 -12.08 5.44
N HIS A 127 10.20 -12.88 4.45
CA HIS A 127 11.52 -12.80 3.79
C HIS A 127 11.77 -11.44 3.12
N LEU A 128 10.72 -10.66 2.83
CA LEU A 128 10.85 -9.29 2.31
C LEU A 128 11.64 -8.39 3.27
N PHE A 129 11.56 -8.64 4.57
CA PHE A 129 12.32 -7.88 5.55
C PHE A 129 13.83 -8.13 5.50
N GLU A 130 14.26 -9.24 4.88
CA GLU A 130 15.68 -9.59 4.72
C GLU A 130 16.30 -9.02 3.44
N TRP A 131 15.52 -8.38 2.58
CA TRP A 131 16.07 -7.77 1.36
C TRP A 131 17.04 -6.63 1.67
N PRO A 132 18.03 -6.36 0.82
CA PRO A 132 18.99 -5.28 1.05
C PRO A 132 18.33 -3.92 1.27
N ASN A 133 18.82 -3.16 2.25
CA ASN A 133 18.34 -1.80 2.55
C ASN A 133 18.75 -0.79 1.45
N GLY A 134 18.18 0.41 1.51
CA GLY A 134 18.55 1.52 0.61
C GLY A 134 17.83 1.47 -0.73
N TYR A 135 16.77 0.67 -0.83
CA TYR A 135 15.93 0.55 -2.01
C TYR A 135 14.47 0.70 -1.61
N PHE A 136 13.68 1.24 -2.53
CA PHE A 136 12.23 1.23 -2.44
C PHE A 136 11.70 0.08 -3.29
N TYR A 137 11.28 -1.03 -2.66
CA TYR A 137 10.79 -2.20 -3.38
C TYR A 137 9.29 -2.12 -3.58
N ALA A 138 8.82 -2.20 -4.82
CA ALA A 138 7.39 -2.19 -5.14
C ALA A 138 7.11 -2.86 -6.48
N VAL A 139 5.87 -3.34 -6.66
CA VAL A 139 5.44 -3.98 -7.90
C VAL A 139 5.11 -2.92 -8.94
N MET A 140 5.53 -3.14 -10.19
CA MET A 140 5.21 -2.25 -11.31
C MET A 140 3.69 -2.16 -11.52
N ASP A 141 3.17 -0.97 -11.74
CA ASP A 141 1.76 -0.79 -12.10
C ASP A 141 1.51 -1.15 -13.59
N CYS A 142 0.25 -1.14 -14.00
CA CYS A 142 -0.19 -1.39 -15.37
C CYS A 142 -0.85 -0.14 -15.96
N PHE A 143 -0.39 0.28 -17.14
CA PHE A 143 -0.96 1.44 -17.84
C PHE A 143 -2.18 1.11 -18.73
N CYS A 144 -2.68 -0.13 -18.72
CA CYS A 144 -3.77 -0.54 -19.61
C CYS A 144 -5.18 -0.25 -19.06
N GLU A 145 -5.32 0.07 -17.77
CA GLU A 145 -6.62 0.36 -17.18
C GLU A 145 -7.15 1.75 -17.57
N LYS A 146 -8.48 1.89 -17.69
CA LYS A 146 -9.11 3.13 -18.20
C LYS A 146 -8.80 4.37 -17.35
N VAL A 147 -8.47 4.17 -16.08
CA VAL A 147 -8.04 5.24 -15.17
C VAL A 147 -6.79 5.97 -15.69
N TRP A 148 -5.97 5.34 -16.52
CA TRP A 148 -4.78 5.92 -17.14
C TRP A 148 -5.04 6.74 -18.41
N ASN A 149 -6.30 6.95 -18.82
CA ASN A 149 -6.65 7.55 -20.13
C ASN A 149 -6.04 8.94 -20.41
N PHE A 150 -5.65 9.66 -19.37
CA PHE A 150 -5.04 10.98 -19.48
C PHE A 150 -3.54 10.89 -19.82
N SER A 151 -2.89 9.78 -19.49
CA SER A 151 -1.46 9.55 -19.67
C SER A 151 -1.08 9.33 -21.14
N THR A 152 0.16 9.68 -21.48
CA THR A 152 0.72 9.45 -22.82
C THR A 152 0.87 7.96 -23.11
N GLN A 153 1.28 7.18 -22.11
CA GLN A 153 1.45 5.73 -22.16
C GLN A 153 0.16 5.04 -22.61
N TYR A 154 -0.97 5.37 -21.96
CA TYR A 154 -2.28 4.81 -22.32
C TYR A 154 -2.70 5.21 -23.75
N LYS A 155 -2.48 6.47 -24.14
CA LYS A 155 -2.84 6.97 -25.48
C LYS A 155 -2.06 6.27 -26.60
N ILE A 156 -0.80 5.94 -26.34
CA ILE A 156 0.06 5.15 -27.25
C ILE A 156 -0.35 3.68 -27.25
N GLY A 157 -0.88 3.17 -26.13
CA GLY A 157 -1.08 1.74 -25.90
C GLY A 157 0.17 1.04 -25.34
N TYR A 158 1.20 1.80 -24.97
CA TYR A 158 2.41 1.30 -24.32
C TYR A 158 2.13 0.85 -22.88
N CYS A 159 2.67 -0.30 -22.48
CA CYS A 159 2.62 -0.76 -21.10
C CYS A 159 3.95 -1.38 -20.68
N GLN A 160 4.51 -0.91 -19.56
CA GLN A 160 5.77 -1.40 -18.99
C GLN A 160 5.73 -2.88 -18.56
N GLN A 161 4.53 -3.45 -18.38
CA GLN A 161 4.35 -4.88 -18.11
C GLN A 161 4.63 -5.74 -19.37
N CYS A 162 4.48 -5.18 -20.57
CA CYS A 162 4.73 -5.87 -21.83
C CYS A 162 5.29 -4.90 -22.90
N PRO A 163 6.50 -4.35 -22.71
CA PRO A 163 7.03 -3.28 -23.56
C PRO A 163 7.16 -3.69 -25.03
N GLU A 164 7.30 -4.98 -25.31
CA GLU A 164 7.42 -5.51 -26.68
C GLU A 164 6.09 -5.56 -27.45
N ARG A 165 4.93 -5.50 -26.77
CA ARG A 165 3.61 -5.57 -27.42
C ARG A 165 3.33 -4.32 -28.24
N VAL A 166 3.61 -3.16 -27.66
CA VAL A 166 3.56 -1.84 -28.30
C VAL A 166 4.80 -1.09 -27.82
N PRO A 167 5.88 -1.08 -28.61
CA PRO A 167 7.12 -0.40 -28.23
C PRO A 167 6.92 1.10 -28.01
N TRP A 168 7.74 1.70 -27.16
CA TRP A 168 7.76 3.15 -26.99
C TRP A 168 8.20 3.82 -28.30
N PRO A 169 7.43 4.78 -28.86
CA PRO A 169 7.77 5.41 -30.13
C PRO A 169 9.06 6.22 -30.02
N ALA A 170 9.98 6.05 -30.97
CA ALA A 170 11.29 6.72 -30.94
C ALA A 170 11.16 8.26 -31.00
N GLU A 171 10.14 8.75 -31.70
CA GLU A 171 9.77 10.17 -31.77
C GLU A 171 9.30 10.75 -30.42
N SER A 172 8.93 9.90 -29.46
CA SER A 172 8.53 10.30 -28.10
C SER A 172 9.71 10.36 -27.13
N GLY A 173 10.95 10.25 -27.63
CA GLY A 173 12.16 10.29 -26.81
C GLY A 173 12.39 9.00 -26.03
N SER A 174 13.05 9.11 -24.87
CA SER A 174 13.27 7.95 -24.00
C SER A 174 11.96 7.47 -23.35
N PRO A 175 11.79 6.16 -23.13
CA PRO A 175 10.67 5.64 -22.35
C PRO A 175 10.59 6.31 -20.98
N PRO A 176 9.39 6.45 -20.39
CA PRO A 176 9.25 6.97 -19.04
C PRO A 176 9.95 6.05 -18.03
N PRO A 177 10.37 6.57 -16.87
CA PRO A 177 10.83 5.75 -15.76
C PRO A 177 9.79 4.69 -15.39
N LEU A 178 10.25 3.56 -14.85
CA LEU A 178 9.36 2.54 -14.34
C LEU A 178 8.49 3.11 -13.22
N TYR A 179 7.22 2.72 -13.24
CA TYR A 179 6.20 3.25 -12.34
C TYR A 179 5.62 2.12 -11.48
N PHE A 180 5.59 2.27 -10.16
CA PHE A 180 5.06 1.28 -9.24
C PHE A 180 3.64 1.59 -8.75
N ASN A 181 2.93 0.54 -8.37
CA ASN A 181 1.71 0.64 -7.58
C ASN A 181 2.07 0.86 -6.10
N ALA A 182 1.52 1.89 -5.46
CA ALA A 182 1.83 2.27 -4.09
C ALA A 182 0.98 1.53 -3.03
N GLY A 183 0.21 0.51 -3.44
CA GLY A 183 -0.55 -0.33 -2.50
C GLY A 183 0.31 -1.28 -1.70
N MET A 184 1.50 -1.63 -2.20
CA MET A 184 2.48 -2.42 -1.46
C MET A 184 3.88 -1.92 -1.76
N PHE A 185 4.67 -1.75 -0.70
CA PHE A 185 6.09 -1.47 -0.84
C PHE A 185 6.88 -1.88 0.40
N VAL A 186 8.20 -2.05 0.23
CA VAL A 186 9.16 -2.26 1.31
C VAL A 186 10.07 -1.04 1.40
N SER A 187 10.21 -0.47 2.59
CA SER A 187 11.06 0.70 2.82
C SER A 187 11.59 0.77 4.26
N GLU A 188 12.67 1.50 4.44
CA GLU A 188 13.18 1.88 5.76
C GLU A 188 12.54 3.21 6.22
N PRO A 189 11.95 3.29 7.43
CA PRO A 189 11.60 4.58 8.02
C PRO A 189 12.87 5.38 8.37
N SER A 190 12.78 6.69 8.26
CA SER A 190 13.87 7.62 8.57
C SER A 190 13.31 9.02 8.71
N LEU A 191 13.61 9.72 9.81
CA LEU A 191 13.21 11.12 9.95
C LEU A 191 13.80 12.01 8.85
N VAL A 192 15.00 11.70 8.37
CA VAL A 192 15.61 12.44 7.25
C VAL A 192 14.77 12.27 5.99
N THR A 193 14.44 11.03 5.62
CA THR A 193 13.56 10.77 4.47
C THR A 193 12.17 11.37 4.67
N TYR A 194 11.62 11.27 5.88
CA TYR A 194 10.33 11.87 6.22
C TYR A 194 10.32 13.40 6.03
N HIS A 195 11.32 14.11 6.55
CA HIS A 195 11.41 15.56 6.37
C HIS A 195 11.58 15.93 4.91
N ASN A 196 12.41 15.21 4.16
CA ASN A 196 12.56 15.41 2.72
C ASN A 196 11.25 15.14 1.96
N LEU A 197 10.46 14.14 2.36
CA LEU A 197 9.13 13.87 1.79
C LEU A 197 8.18 15.04 2.07
N MET A 198 8.17 15.59 3.29
CA MET A 198 7.30 16.72 3.62
C MET A 198 7.71 17.99 2.84
N GLU A 199 9.00 18.29 2.75
CA GLU A 199 9.51 19.44 1.98
C GLU A 199 9.23 19.31 0.48
N ALA A 200 9.46 18.12 -0.09
CA ALA A 200 9.12 17.85 -1.48
C ALA A 200 7.62 17.98 -1.75
N LEU A 201 6.76 17.58 -0.80
CA LEU A 201 5.31 17.68 -0.93
C LEU A 201 4.85 19.14 -1.03
N GLU A 202 5.51 20.07 -0.32
CA GLU A 202 5.16 21.49 -0.35
C GLU A 202 5.37 22.15 -1.72
N THR A 203 6.28 21.60 -2.52
CA THR A 203 6.65 22.15 -3.84
C THR A 203 6.17 21.31 -5.01
N THR A 204 5.63 20.11 -4.75
CA THR A 204 5.15 19.20 -5.79
C THR A 204 3.65 19.42 -6.04
N PRO A 205 3.25 19.76 -7.28
CA PRO A 205 1.84 19.85 -7.62
C PRO A 205 1.12 18.52 -7.43
N PRO A 206 -0.08 18.51 -6.82
CA PRO A 206 -0.89 17.30 -6.72
C PRO A 206 -1.27 16.77 -8.11
N THR A 207 -1.35 15.45 -8.23
CA THR A 207 -1.66 14.76 -9.49
C THR A 207 -2.84 13.81 -9.31
N ALA A 208 -3.28 13.18 -10.41
CA ALA A 208 -4.51 12.38 -10.43
C ALA A 208 -4.45 11.16 -9.48
N PHE A 209 -3.28 10.53 -9.31
CA PHE A 209 -3.07 9.39 -8.40
C PHE A 209 -2.46 9.79 -7.05
N ALA A 210 -2.51 11.08 -6.69
CA ALA A 210 -2.12 11.60 -5.39
C ALA A 210 -0.76 11.10 -4.88
N GLU A 211 -0.76 10.32 -3.79
CA GLU A 211 0.46 9.87 -3.13
C GLU A 211 1.23 8.86 -3.98
N GLN A 212 0.57 8.08 -4.84
CA GLN A 212 1.25 7.10 -5.69
C GLN A 212 2.18 7.78 -6.69
N ASP A 213 1.70 8.83 -7.37
CA ASP A 213 2.52 9.63 -8.28
C ASP A 213 3.65 10.34 -7.53
N PHE A 214 3.33 10.90 -6.34
CA PHE A 214 4.31 11.57 -5.51
C PHE A 214 5.45 10.63 -5.06
N LEU A 215 5.11 9.43 -4.60
CA LEU A 215 6.09 8.41 -4.21
C LEU A 215 6.91 7.95 -5.41
N ASN A 216 6.30 7.76 -6.59
CA ASN A 216 7.01 7.43 -7.82
C ASN A 216 8.02 8.50 -8.22
N MET A 217 7.65 9.77 -8.10
CA MET A 217 8.56 10.90 -8.33
C MET A 217 9.71 10.91 -7.32
N PHE A 218 9.40 10.75 -6.03
CA PHE A 218 10.37 10.89 -4.94
C PHE A 218 11.38 9.73 -4.88
N PHE A 219 10.91 8.49 -5.06
CA PHE A 219 11.73 7.29 -4.91
C PHE A 219 12.32 6.76 -6.22
N LYS A 220 12.17 7.48 -7.35
CA LYS A 220 12.59 7.03 -8.69
C LYS A 220 14.03 6.50 -8.76
N ASP A 221 14.96 7.12 -8.04
CA ASP A 221 16.40 6.83 -8.13
C ASP A 221 16.81 5.60 -7.30
N ILE A 222 15.95 5.16 -6.37
CA ILE A 222 16.17 3.97 -5.53
C ILE A 222 15.10 2.90 -5.72
N TYR A 223 14.17 3.10 -6.67
CA TYR A 223 13.09 2.17 -6.95
C TYR A 223 13.64 0.85 -7.51
N LYS A 224 13.20 -0.26 -6.93
CA LYS A 224 13.55 -1.61 -7.35
C LYS A 224 12.28 -2.44 -7.59
N PRO A 225 11.93 -2.73 -8.86
CA PRO A 225 10.78 -3.56 -9.19
C PRO A 225 10.84 -4.95 -8.56
N ILE A 226 9.70 -5.45 -8.10
CA ILE A 226 9.55 -6.81 -7.60
C ILE A 226 8.41 -7.55 -8.32
N PRO A 227 8.41 -8.90 -8.30
CA PRO A 227 7.42 -9.69 -9.03
C PRO A 227 5.97 -9.41 -8.64
N ASN A 228 5.05 -9.54 -9.61
CA ASN A 228 3.61 -9.31 -9.43
C ASN A 228 2.98 -10.14 -8.31
N VAL A 229 3.56 -11.30 -7.95
CA VAL A 229 3.04 -12.15 -6.87
C VAL A 229 3.03 -11.49 -5.49
N TYR A 230 3.77 -10.40 -5.29
CA TYR A 230 3.82 -9.63 -4.04
C TYR A 230 2.81 -8.48 -3.97
N ASN A 231 2.14 -8.16 -5.08
CA ASN A 231 1.07 -7.16 -5.13
C ASN A 231 0.25 -7.36 -6.42
N LEU A 232 -0.48 -8.48 -6.51
CA LEU A 232 -1.26 -8.77 -7.71
C LEU A 232 -2.52 -7.89 -7.74
N VAL A 233 -2.44 -6.75 -8.42
CA VAL A 233 -3.62 -5.96 -8.78
C VAL A 233 -4.51 -6.80 -9.68
N LEU A 234 -5.76 -7.04 -9.29
CA LEU A 234 -6.64 -8.01 -9.99
C LEU A 234 -6.79 -7.75 -11.49
N ALA A 235 -6.65 -6.50 -11.94
CA ALA A 235 -6.70 -6.16 -13.36
C ALA A 235 -5.64 -6.87 -14.22
N MET A 236 -4.53 -7.27 -13.61
CA MET A 236 -3.50 -8.06 -14.28
C MET A 236 -4.04 -9.37 -14.84
N LEU A 237 -5.07 -9.97 -14.20
CA LEU A 237 -5.68 -11.23 -14.66
C LEU A 237 -6.26 -11.15 -16.08
N TRP A 238 -6.73 -9.98 -16.53
CA TRP A 238 -7.31 -9.79 -17.86
C TRP A 238 -6.52 -8.84 -18.76
N ARG A 239 -5.59 -8.05 -18.20
CA ARG A 239 -4.72 -7.15 -19.00
C ARG A 239 -3.40 -7.80 -19.41
N HIS A 240 -2.84 -8.60 -18.50
CA HIS A 240 -1.54 -9.24 -18.65
C HIS A 240 -1.54 -10.65 -18.04
N PRO A 241 -2.45 -11.57 -18.48
CA PRO A 241 -2.48 -12.94 -17.96
C PRO A 241 -1.13 -13.66 -18.16
N GLU A 242 -0.34 -13.26 -19.17
CA GLU A 242 1.01 -13.76 -19.41
C GLU A 242 2.00 -13.47 -18.28
N ASN A 243 1.73 -12.45 -17.45
CA ASN A 243 2.59 -12.02 -16.34
C ASN A 243 2.03 -12.44 -14.97
N VAL A 244 1.01 -13.30 -14.95
CA VAL A 244 0.38 -13.79 -13.71
C VAL A 244 0.75 -15.26 -13.50
N ASP A 245 1.55 -15.50 -12.47
CA ASP A 245 1.79 -16.84 -11.94
C ASP A 245 0.72 -17.16 -10.88
N PHE A 246 -0.36 -17.81 -11.32
CA PHE A 246 -1.56 -18.01 -10.51
C PHE A 246 -1.33 -18.95 -9.31
N ASP A 247 -0.46 -19.94 -9.48
CA ASP A 247 -0.19 -20.95 -8.45
C ASP A 247 0.70 -20.41 -7.33
N ASN A 248 1.46 -19.34 -7.59
CA ASN A 248 2.40 -18.75 -6.65
C ASN A 248 1.99 -17.34 -6.17
N ILE A 249 0.71 -16.95 -6.30
CA ILE A 249 0.22 -15.67 -5.80
C ILE A 249 0.36 -15.61 -4.28
N LYS A 250 1.19 -14.69 -3.78
CA LYS A 250 1.40 -14.47 -2.34
C LYS A 250 0.48 -13.40 -1.79
N VAL A 251 0.22 -12.37 -2.57
CA VAL A 251 -0.54 -11.17 -2.18
C VAL A 251 -1.41 -10.71 -3.34
N ALA A 252 -2.70 -10.45 -3.07
CA ALA A 252 -3.61 -9.88 -4.04
C ALA A 252 -4.16 -8.53 -3.58
N HIS A 253 -4.30 -7.60 -4.52
CA HIS A 253 -4.77 -6.23 -4.28
C HIS A 253 -6.11 -6.00 -4.97
N TYR A 254 -7.15 -5.81 -4.15
CA TYR A 254 -8.55 -5.67 -4.57
C TYR A 254 -8.90 -4.23 -4.96
N CYS A 255 -8.00 -3.55 -5.68
CA CYS A 255 -8.10 -2.14 -6.08
C CYS A 255 -9.17 -1.83 -7.16
N ALA A 256 -10.01 -2.79 -7.57
CA ALA A 256 -11.03 -2.58 -8.59
C ALA A 256 -12.35 -2.07 -8.01
N ALA A 257 -13.02 -1.14 -8.70
CA ALA A 257 -14.35 -0.65 -8.35
C ALA A 257 -15.43 -1.76 -8.18
N LYS A 258 -15.18 -2.97 -8.72
CA LYS A 258 -16.06 -4.14 -8.64
C LYS A 258 -15.70 -5.16 -7.55
N SER A 259 -14.50 -5.13 -6.97
CA SER A 259 -14.13 -6.11 -5.92
C SER A 259 -14.71 -5.77 -4.55
N LYS A 260 -15.18 -4.52 -4.38
CA LYS A 260 -15.77 -4.01 -3.13
C LYS A 260 -17.27 -4.30 -3.02
N ASP A 261 -17.90 -4.80 -4.09
CA ASP A 261 -19.34 -5.10 -4.17
C ASP A 261 -19.59 -6.61 -4.33
N ARG A 262 -19.12 -7.39 -3.35
CA ARG A 262 -19.57 -8.77 -3.16
C ARG A 262 -20.41 -8.84 -1.89
N SER A 263 -21.61 -8.29 -1.94
CA SER A 263 -22.72 -8.82 -1.15
C SER A 263 -22.85 -10.30 -1.52
N LEU A 264 -22.38 -11.17 -0.62
CA LEU A 264 -22.72 -12.58 -0.65
C LEU A 264 -24.21 -12.69 -0.33
N GLY A 265 -25.01 -12.78 -1.40
CA GLY A 265 -26.45 -13.01 -1.33
C GLY A 265 -27.28 -11.76 -1.62
N ASP A 266 -27.53 -11.49 -2.89
CA ASP A 266 -28.92 -11.53 -3.33
C ASP A 266 -29.03 -11.98 -4.78
N SER A 267 -29.80 -13.03 -4.93
CA SER A 267 -30.08 -13.76 -6.14
C SER A 267 -30.76 -12.90 -7.20
N GLN A 268 -30.43 -13.22 -8.45
CA GLN A 268 -31.22 -12.97 -9.65
C GLN A 268 -32.73 -12.79 -9.38
N GLU A 269 -33.27 -11.59 -9.65
CA GLU A 269 -34.66 -11.50 -10.09
C GLU A 269 -34.85 -10.43 -11.20
N ARG A 270 -34.86 -10.95 -12.42
CA ARG A 270 -35.77 -10.62 -13.53
C ARG A 270 -35.87 -9.15 -13.97
N LYS A 271 -35.22 -8.92 -15.12
CA LYS A 271 -35.77 -8.15 -16.24
C LYS A 271 -37.27 -8.39 -16.39
N ARG A 272 -38.08 -7.32 -16.33
CA ARG A 272 -39.35 -7.14 -17.07
C ARG A 272 -39.89 -5.73 -16.81
N THR A 273 -39.68 -4.84 -17.77
CA THR A 273 -40.71 -4.04 -18.47
C THR A 273 -40.05 -3.45 -19.69
#